data_AF-C6W6C3-F1
#
_entry.id   AF-C6W6C3-F1
#
_cell.length_a   1.000
_cell.length_b   1.000
_cell.length_c   1.000
_cell.angle_alpha   90.00
_cell.angle_beta   90.00
_cell.angle_gamma   90.00
#
_symmetry.space_group_name_H-M   'P 1'
#
loop_
_entity.id
_entity.type
_entity.pdbx_description
1 polymer ?
#
loop_
_entity_poly.entity_id
_entity_poly.type
_entity_poly.pdbx_seq_one_letter_code
_entity_poly.pdbx_strand_id
1 'polypeptide(L)'
;MTVKRIAGIVLVICIAGLTNESESSDKFAEYCRTFHQVQIDIRDGTISPDSARNAFGAVMRAIRAEFRRDTCRSIDSSYFVYPVKSYQPRESIGSRGRGYRANGFDLFDREVSGSHPAQDLFVRDKDQDVLDDRTWQPIDVLAFTSGIVLATETSWKYDSEYRGGNWIWIYDPCLDGLFYYAHNNIVEVQPGQWVNAGDKISEMGRSGYNAYQKRSPTHLHLMYLALDADGLPIPENTYEWLKQSVVKDAWE
;
A
#
# COMPACT_ATOMS: atom_id res chain seq x y z
N MET A 1 16.94 17.47 -49.55
CA MET A 1 15.80 17.84 -48.69
C MET A 1 16.22 18.98 -47.79
N THR A 2 15.49 20.09 -47.78
CA THR A 2 15.90 21.33 -47.09
C THR A 2 15.71 21.22 -45.57
N VAL A 3 16.67 21.74 -44.80
CA VAL A 3 16.74 21.76 -43.33
C VAL A 3 15.42 22.20 -42.65
N LYS A 4 14.63 23.04 -43.32
CA LYS A 4 13.31 23.51 -42.87
C LYS A 4 12.27 22.39 -42.70
N ARG A 5 12.35 21.29 -43.48
CA ARG A 5 11.42 20.14 -43.35
C ARG A 5 11.75 19.23 -42.17
N ILE A 6 13.03 19.17 -41.78
CA ILE A 6 13.49 18.35 -40.64
C ILE A 6 13.06 19.01 -39.32
N ALA A 7 13.21 20.34 -39.21
CA ALA A 7 12.78 21.09 -38.02
C ALA A 7 11.26 21.02 -37.77
N GLY A 8 10.44 21.02 -38.84
CA GLY A 8 8.99 20.89 -38.72
C GLY A 8 8.53 19.50 -38.23
N ILE A 9 9.19 18.43 -38.68
CA ILE A 9 8.89 17.05 -38.25
C ILE A 9 9.27 16.82 -36.79
N VAL A 10 10.42 17.35 -36.34
CA VAL A 10 10.85 17.23 -34.93
C VAL A 10 9.89 17.98 -33.99
N LEU A 11 9.40 19.17 -34.38
CA LEU A 11 8.46 19.94 -33.57
C LEU A 11 7.10 19.25 -33.39
N VAL A 12 6.56 18.60 -34.44
CA VAL A 12 5.28 17.86 -34.34
C VAL A 12 5.42 16.62 -33.46
N ILE A 13 6.55 15.91 -33.51
CA ILE A 13 6.81 14.75 -32.65
C ILE A 13 6.91 15.16 -31.18
N CYS A 14 7.56 16.29 -30.87
CA CYS A 14 7.63 16.81 -29.51
C CYS A 14 6.26 17.23 -28.97
N ILE A 15 5.43 17.89 -29.78
CA ILE A 15 4.08 18.31 -29.36
C ILE A 15 3.17 17.09 -29.15
N ALA A 16 3.20 16.10 -30.04
CA ALA A 16 2.42 14.86 -29.88
C ALA A 16 2.89 14.01 -28.68
N GLY A 17 4.19 14.04 -28.36
CA GLY A 17 4.73 13.40 -27.15
C GLY A 17 4.23 14.06 -25.86
N LEU A 18 4.20 15.39 -25.82
CA LEU A 18 3.75 16.16 -24.66
C LEU A 18 2.24 16.00 -24.38
N THR A 19 1.41 15.91 -25.43
CA THR A 19 -0.04 15.72 -25.26
C THR A 19 -0.39 14.31 -24.76
N ASN A 20 0.35 13.29 -25.22
CA ASN A 20 0.10 11.90 -24.81
C ASN A 20 0.52 11.64 -23.35
N GLU A 21 1.64 12.23 -22.89
CA GLU A 21 2.06 12.10 -21.50
C GLU A 21 1.06 12.78 -20.54
N SER A 22 0.52 13.96 -20.89
CA SER A 22 -0.48 14.63 -20.06
C SER A 22 -1.80 13.83 -19.97
N GLU A 23 -2.30 13.30 -21.09
CA GLU A 23 -3.53 12.49 -21.10
C GLU A 23 -3.37 11.19 -20.29
N SER A 24 -2.22 10.52 -20.41
CA SER A 24 -1.93 9.31 -19.63
C SER A 24 -1.85 9.59 -18.13
N SER A 25 -1.24 10.71 -17.74
CA SER A 25 -1.15 11.14 -16.35
C SER A 25 -2.53 11.47 -15.76
N ASP A 26 -3.35 12.22 -16.50
CA ASP A 26 -4.70 12.61 -16.08
C ASP A 26 -5.62 11.38 -15.90
N LYS A 27 -5.51 10.42 -16.81
CA LYS A 27 -6.25 9.16 -16.76
C LYS A 27 -5.86 8.32 -15.55
N PHE A 28 -4.57 8.20 -15.23
CA PHE A 28 -4.12 7.45 -14.06
C PHE A 28 -4.54 8.12 -12.75
N ALA A 29 -4.51 9.46 -12.69
CA ALA A 29 -5.02 10.21 -11.56
C ALA A 29 -6.52 9.94 -11.30
N GLU A 30 -7.34 9.80 -12.36
CA GLU A 30 -8.74 9.38 -12.24
C GLU A 30 -8.87 7.96 -11.67
N TYR A 31 -8.01 7.02 -12.07
CA TYR A 31 -8.00 5.68 -11.51
C TYR A 31 -7.67 5.65 -10.02
N CYS A 32 -6.67 6.40 -9.58
CA CYS A 32 -6.37 6.57 -8.16
C CYS A 32 -7.55 7.17 -7.39
N ARG A 33 -8.20 8.21 -7.93
CA ARG A 33 -9.39 8.82 -7.31
C ARG A 33 -10.55 7.83 -7.22
N THR A 34 -10.81 7.06 -8.27
CA THR A 34 -11.87 6.05 -8.30
C THR A 34 -11.58 4.94 -7.30
N PHE A 35 -10.35 4.42 -7.27
CA PHE A 35 -9.94 3.40 -6.30
C PHE A 35 -10.11 3.91 -4.87
N HIS A 36 -9.64 5.13 -4.58
CA HIS A 36 -9.81 5.75 -3.28
C HIS A 36 -11.29 5.87 -2.89
N GLN A 37 -12.15 6.39 -3.78
CA GLN A 37 -13.58 6.53 -3.49
C GLN A 37 -14.24 5.18 -3.16
N VAL A 38 -13.91 4.12 -3.90
CA VAL A 38 -14.39 2.76 -3.61
C VAL A 38 -13.97 2.31 -2.21
N GLN A 39 -12.73 2.58 -1.78
CA GLN A 39 -12.28 2.24 -0.41
C GLN A 39 -13.09 3.01 0.66
N ILE A 40 -13.37 4.29 0.43
CA ILE A 40 -14.16 5.12 1.33
C ILE A 40 -15.60 4.61 1.40
N ASP A 41 -16.21 4.31 0.26
CA ASP A 41 -17.59 3.85 0.21
C ASP A 41 -17.76 2.49 0.91
N ILE A 42 -16.79 1.58 0.75
CA ILE A 42 -16.75 0.29 1.46
C ILE A 42 -16.65 0.51 2.98
N ARG A 43 -15.72 1.36 3.42
CA ARG A 43 -15.52 1.67 4.85
C ARG A 43 -16.77 2.25 5.49
N ASP A 44 -17.43 3.17 4.78
CA ASP A 44 -18.58 3.93 5.28
C ASP A 44 -19.90 3.19 5.06
N GLY A 45 -19.88 2.06 4.34
CA GLY A 45 -21.06 1.25 4.06
C GLY A 45 -22.07 1.94 3.14
N THR A 46 -21.60 2.88 2.31
CA THR A 46 -22.44 3.65 1.37
C THR A 46 -22.65 2.92 0.04
N ILE A 47 -21.93 1.83 -0.19
CA ILE A 47 -22.01 0.95 -1.36
C ILE A 47 -22.34 -0.48 -0.92
N SER A 48 -23.19 -1.19 -1.67
CA SER A 48 -23.47 -2.60 -1.39
C SER A 48 -22.26 -3.48 -1.72
N PRO A 49 -22.07 -4.64 -1.05
CA PRO A 49 -20.94 -5.52 -1.33
C PRO A 49 -20.79 -5.93 -2.80
N ASP A 50 -21.90 -6.20 -3.49
CA ASP A 50 -21.89 -6.56 -4.93
C ASP A 50 -21.48 -5.37 -5.81
N SER A 51 -21.96 -4.17 -5.49
CA SER A 51 -21.60 -2.95 -6.22
C SER A 51 -20.14 -2.60 -6.00
N ALA A 52 -19.64 -2.80 -4.77
CA ALA A 52 -18.25 -2.60 -4.40
C ALA A 52 -17.32 -3.55 -5.16
N ARG A 53 -17.66 -4.85 -5.24
CA ARG A 53 -16.92 -5.83 -6.07
C ARG A 53 -16.83 -5.39 -7.53
N ASN A 54 -17.96 -4.98 -8.10
CA ASN A 54 -18.00 -4.55 -9.49
C ASN A 54 -17.14 -3.29 -9.73
N ALA A 55 -17.28 -2.28 -8.86
CA ALA A 55 -16.53 -1.04 -8.96
C ALA A 55 -15.02 -1.26 -8.76
N PHE A 56 -14.65 -2.05 -7.74
CA PHE A 56 -13.28 -2.42 -7.43
C PHE A 56 -12.65 -3.21 -8.58
N GLY A 57 -13.29 -4.28 -9.04
CA GLY A 57 -12.78 -5.09 -10.16
C GLY A 57 -12.63 -4.26 -11.44
N ALA A 58 -13.59 -3.37 -11.72
CA ALA A 58 -13.51 -2.47 -12.87
C ALA A 58 -12.30 -1.54 -12.80
N VAL A 59 -12.09 -0.84 -11.68
CA VAL A 59 -10.93 0.07 -11.55
C VAL A 59 -9.62 -0.70 -11.52
N MET A 60 -9.55 -1.88 -10.89
CA MET A 60 -8.32 -2.68 -10.86
C MET A 60 -7.95 -3.24 -12.23
N ARG A 61 -8.92 -3.68 -13.04
CA ARG A 61 -8.66 -4.07 -14.43
C ARG A 61 -8.17 -2.89 -15.28
N ALA A 62 -8.70 -1.68 -15.03
CA ALA A 62 -8.24 -0.47 -15.70
C ALA A 62 -6.80 -0.11 -15.30
N ILE A 63 -6.47 -0.15 -14.01
CA ILE A 63 -5.11 0.08 -13.50
C ILE A 63 -4.13 -0.95 -14.08
N ARG A 64 -4.49 -2.24 -14.07
CA ARG A 64 -3.67 -3.33 -14.65
C ARG A 64 -3.29 -3.09 -16.09
N ALA A 65 -4.23 -2.58 -16.90
CA ALA A 65 -4.00 -2.32 -18.32
C ALA A 65 -2.93 -1.27 -18.60
N GLU A 66 -2.58 -0.42 -17.62
CA GLU A 66 -1.55 0.60 -17.73
C GLU A 66 -0.12 0.04 -17.51
N PHE A 67 0.01 -1.17 -16.96
CA PHE A 67 1.32 -1.76 -16.64
C PHE A 67 1.63 -2.96 -17.50
N ARG A 68 2.83 -2.96 -18.10
CA ARG A 68 3.37 -4.13 -18.81
C ARG A 68 4.12 -5.03 -17.83
N ARG A 69 3.72 -6.29 -17.72
CA ARG A 69 4.30 -7.26 -16.78
C ARG A 69 5.53 -8.00 -17.32
N ASP A 70 5.84 -7.83 -18.60
CA ASP A 70 7.00 -8.45 -19.27
C ASP A 70 8.36 -7.85 -18.82
N THR A 71 8.34 -6.69 -18.15
CA THR A 71 9.51 -6.04 -17.57
C THR A 71 9.79 -6.45 -16.12
N CYS A 72 8.96 -7.33 -15.55
CA CYS A 72 9.07 -7.72 -14.17
C CYS A 72 10.31 -8.58 -13.90
N ARG A 73 11.07 -8.20 -12.88
CA ARG A 73 12.17 -9.02 -12.36
C ARG A 73 11.64 -10.29 -11.70
N SER A 74 12.51 -11.28 -11.58
CA SER A 74 12.23 -12.50 -10.80
C SER A 74 11.82 -12.12 -9.37
N ILE A 75 10.78 -12.79 -8.86
CA ILE A 75 10.33 -12.64 -7.47
C ILE A 75 11.13 -13.63 -6.63
N ASP A 76 12.17 -13.12 -5.96
CA ASP A 76 12.97 -13.84 -4.97
C ASP A 76 13.09 -13.02 -3.67
N SER A 77 13.92 -13.45 -2.71
CA SER A 77 14.06 -12.75 -1.43
C SER A 77 14.56 -11.30 -1.57
N SER A 78 15.33 -10.97 -2.61
CA SER A 78 15.79 -9.61 -2.90
C SER A 78 14.69 -8.71 -3.49
N TYR A 79 13.53 -9.30 -3.79
CA TYR A 79 12.36 -8.57 -4.22
C TYR A 79 11.78 -7.70 -3.10
N PHE A 80 11.91 -8.17 -1.86
CA PHE A 80 11.24 -7.62 -0.68
C PHE A 80 12.23 -6.88 0.24
N VAL A 81 11.82 -5.71 0.72
CA VAL A 81 12.51 -4.98 1.79
C VAL A 81 11.65 -5.01 3.03
N TYR A 82 12.22 -5.36 4.19
CA TYR A 82 11.48 -5.41 5.45
C TYR A 82 10.88 -4.03 5.75
N PRO A 83 9.57 -3.93 6.02
CA PRO A 83 8.85 -2.66 5.91
C PRO A 83 8.96 -1.80 7.17
N VAL A 84 9.71 -2.25 8.19
CA VAL A 84 9.99 -1.47 9.40
C VAL A 84 11.49 -1.24 9.48
N LYS A 85 11.94 0.00 9.25
CA LYS A 85 13.37 0.32 9.20
C LYS A 85 14.04 -0.02 10.53
N SER A 86 15.25 -0.59 10.49
CA SER A 86 16.03 -0.98 11.68
C SER A 86 15.36 -2.03 12.60
N TYR A 87 14.40 -2.78 12.07
CA TYR A 87 13.81 -3.95 12.74
C TYR A 87 14.06 -5.22 11.96
N GLN A 88 14.26 -6.31 12.70
CA GLN A 88 14.49 -7.64 12.19
C GLN A 88 13.18 -8.45 12.19
N PRO A 89 12.94 -9.32 11.20
CA PRO A 89 11.74 -10.16 11.15
C PRO A 89 11.49 -10.95 12.45
N ARG A 90 12.56 -11.48 13.04
CA ARG A 90 12.50 -12.29 14.28
C ARG A 90 12.05 -11.51 15.52
N GLU A 91 12.15 -10.19 15.51
CA GLU A 91 11.85 -9.35 16.67
C GLU A 91 10.51 -8.65 16.57
N SER A 92 10.03 -8.40 15.35
CA SER A 92 8.87 -7.54 15.10
C SER A 92 7.63 -8.31 14.64
N ILE A 93 7.77 -9.43 13.91
CA ILE A 93 6.59 -10.17 13.41
C ILE A 93 5.80 -10.78 14.58
N GLY A 94 4.57 -10.29 14.74
CA GLY A 94 3.61 -10.71 15.75
C GLY A 94 3.42 -12.22 15.83
N SER A 95 3.65 -12.78 17.02
CA SER A 95 3.44 -14.21 17.31
C SER A 95 4.05 -15.17 16.28
N ARG A 96 5.13 -14.78 15.59
CA ARG A 96 5.76 -15.52 14.48
C ARG A 96 4.76 -15.87 13.36
N GLY A 97 3.94 -14.91 12.95
CA GLY A 97 3.03 -15.05 11.81
C GLY A 97 1.66 -15.64 12.14
N ARG A 98 1.46 -16.14 13.37
CA ARG A 98 0.21 -16.81 13.80
C ARG A 98 -1.00 -15.89 13.93
N GLY A 99 -0.81 -14.56 13.84
CA GLY A 99 -1.89 -13.58 13.85
C GLY A 99 -2.71 -13.57 12.55
N TYR A 100 -2.12 -14.05 11.45
CA TYR A 100 -2.77 -14.12 10.15
C TYR A 100 -3.93 -15.13 10.14
N ARG A 101 -5.12 -14.65 9.80
CA ARG A 101 -6.38 -15.40 9.78
C ARG A 101 -7.25 -14.93 8.60
N ALA A 102 -7.07 -15.51 7.43
CA ALA A 102 -7.83 -15.10 6.23
C ALA A 102 -9.25 -15.68 6.13
N ASN A 103 -9.57 -16.74 6.89
CA ASN A 103 -10.88 -17.37 6.79
C ASN A 103 -12.00 -16.39 7.13
N GLY A 104 -12.98 -16.28 6.22
CA GLY A 104 -14.08 -15.33 6.34
C GLY A 104 -13.62 -13.89 6.13
N PHE A 105 -12.55 -13.62 5.40
CA PHE A 105 -12.26 -12.27 4.94
C PHE A 105 -13.14 -11.91 3.74
N ASP A 106 -13.73 -10.73 3.80
CA ASP A 106 -14.40 -10.09 2.69
C ASP A 106 -14.08 -8.59 2.76
N LEU A 107 -13.35 -8.07 1.77
CA LEU A 107 -13.03 -6.64 1.72
C LEU A 107 -14.30 -5.79 1.59
N PHE A 108 -15.35 -6.32 0.96
CA PHE A 108 -16.50 -5.57 0.49
C PHE A 108 -17.68 -5.56 1.47
N ASP A 109 -17.61 -6.38 2.54
CA ASP A 109 -18.67 -6.51 3.53
C ASP A 109 -18.15 -6.12 4.92
N ARG A 110 -18.64 -4.99 5.42
CA ARG A 110 -18.23 -4.44 6.72
C ARG A 110 -18.79 -5.22 7.91
N GLU A 111 -19.86 -5.98 7.71
CA GLU A 111 -20.49 -6.79 8.76
C GLU A 111 -19.69 -8.06 9.04
N VAL A 112 -18.87 -8.48 8.07
CA VAL A 112 -17.94 -9.59 8.23
C VAL A 112 -16.86 -9.22 9.27
N SER A 113 -16.67 -10.11 10.23
CA SER A 113 -15.73 -9.91 11.33
C SER A 113 -15.04 -11.22 11.73
N GLY A 114 -13.95 -11.11 12.50
CA GLY A 114 -13.21 -12.26 13.03
C GLY A 114 -12.01 -12.70 12.17
N SER A 115 -11.94 -12.27 10.91
CA SER A 115 -10.74 -12.40 10.09
C SER A 115 -9.69 -11.34 10.43
N HIS A 116 -8.44 -11.64 10.08
CA HIS A 116 -7.27 -10.79 10.23
C HIS A 116 -6.22 -11.20 9.17
N PRO A 117 -6.43 -10.90 7.87
CA PRO A 117 -5.55 -11.33 6.78
C PRO A 117 -4.25 -10.51 6.68
N ALA A 118 -3.62 -10.24 7.81
CA ALA A 118 -2.48 -9.35 7.89
C ALA A 118 -1.42 -9.86 8.87
N GLN A 119 -0.23 -9.29 8.75
CA GLN A 119 0.85 -9.41 9.71
C GLN A 119 0.99 -8.10 10.47
N ASP A 120 0.94 -8.18 11.80
CA ASP A 120 1.24 -7.05 12.67
C ASP A 120 2.73 -7.07 13.02
N LEU A 121 3.41 -5.98 12.72
CA LEU A 121 4.85 -5.81 12.93
C LEU A 121 5.06 -4.83 14.09
N PHE A 122 5.37 -5.38 15.25
CA PHE A 122 5.47 -4.63 16.51
C PHE A 122 6.83 -3.96 16.68
N VAL A 123 6.84 -2.86 17.42
CA VAL A 123 8.04 -2.07 17.73
C VAL A 123 8.18 -1.81 19.22
N ARG A 124 9.35 -1.33 19.62
CA ARG A 124 9.66 -0.93 21.00
C ARG A 124 9.21 0.51 21.19
N ASP A 125 8.03 0.65 21.77
CA ASP A 125 7.41 1.92 22.12
C ASP A 125 6.55 1.64 23.36
N LYS A 126 7.19 1.63 24.53
CA LYS A 126 6.55 1.14 25.76
C LYS A 126 5.58 2.14 26.34
N ASP A 127 5.89 3.43 26.26
CA ASP A 127 5.05 4.52 26.74
C ASP A 127 4.06 5.06 25.70
N GLN A 128 4.11 4.52 24.47
CA GLN A 128 3.15 4.74 23.39
C GLN A 128 3.20 6.17 22.83
N ASP A 129 4.40 6.76 22.81
CA ASP A 129 4.66 8.11 22.32
C ASP A 129 5.03 8.18 20.83
N VAL A 130 4.96 7.03 20.14
CA VAL A 130 5.29 6.81 18.71
C VAL A 130 6.76 6.98 18.34
N LEU A 131 7.67 6.91 19.32
CA LEU A 131 9.11 6.88 19.12
C LEU A 131 9.68 5.49 19.42
N ASP A 132 10.77 5.11 18.76
CA ASP A 132 11.49 3.87 19.12
C ASP A 132 12.26 4.09 20.43
N ASP A 133 11.97 3.30 21.47
CA ASP A 133 12.59 3.37 22.80
C ASP A 133 14.13 3.31 22.78
N ARG A 134 14.75 2.80 21.71
CA ARG A 134 16.21 2.68 21.56
C ARG A 134 16.84 3.93 20.95
N THR A 135 16.15 4.59 20.02
CA THR A 135 16.72 5.68 19.21
C THR A 135 16.10 7.03 19.54
N TRP A 136 14.93 7.05 20.19
CA TRP A 136 14.13 8.25 20.43
C TRP A 136 13.77 9.00 19.15
N GLN A 137 13.63 8.26 18.05
CA GLN A 137 13.25 8.79 16.73
C GLN A 137 11.91 8.19 16.29
N PRO A 138 11.18 8.89 15.38
CA PRO A 138 10.07 8.27 14.68
C PRO A 138 10.48 6.97 13.99
N ILE A 139 9.56 6.01 13.94
CA ILE A 139 9.82 4.72 13.29
C ILE A 139 9.41 4.81 11.82
N ASP A 140 10.40 4.81 10.92
CA ASP A 140 10.15 4.80 9.48
C ASP A 140 9.51 3.48 9.02
N VAL A 141 8.42 3.61 8.27
CA VAL A 141 7.80 2.53 7.50
C VAL A 141 8.27 2.64 6.05
N LEU A 142 8.73 1.51 5.51
CA LEU A 142 9.27 1.41 4.17
C LEU A 142 8.32 0.64 3.24
N ALA A 143 8.33 0.97 1.96
CA ALA A 143 7.63 0.18 0.95
C ALA A 143 8.18 -1.26 0.93
N PHE A 144 7.32 -2.25 1.14
CA PHE A 144 7.72 -3.66 1.17
C PHE A 144 8.19 -4.15 -0.20
N THR A 145 7.56 -3.64 -1.25
CA THR A 145 7.90 -3.87 -2.66
C THR A 145 7.84 -2.57 -3.45
N SER A 146 8.36 -2.57 -4.68
CA SER A 146 8.17 -1.45 -5.59
C SER A 146 6.75 -1.45 -6.15
N GLY A 147 6.17 -0.28 -6.33
CA GLY A 147 4.81 -0.18 -6.85
C GLY A 147 4.30 1.25 -6.93
N ILE A 148 3.03 1.36 -7.29
CA ILE A 148 2.33 2.62 -7.44
C ILE A 148 1.37 2.84 -6.26
N VAL A 149 1.46 3.99 -5.62
CA VAL A 149 0.53 4.37 -4.55
C VAL A 149 -0.83 4.66 -5.17
N LEU A 150 -1.87 3.90 -4.80
CA LEU A 150 -3.22 4.05 -5.36
C LEU A 150 -4.10 4.97 -4.52
N ALA A 151 -3.99 4.89 -3.20
CA ALA A 151 -4.80 5.67 -2.27
C ALA A 151 -4.12 5.81 -0.91
N THR A 152 -4.49 6.87 -0.20
CA THR A 152 -4.02 7.16 1.15
C THR A 152 -5.14 7.76 1.98
N GLU A 153 -5.15 7.49 3.28
CA GLU A 153 -5.98 8.18 4.27
C GLU A 153 -5.09 8.81 5.33
N THR A 154 -5.35 10.08 5.64
CA THR A 154 -4.54 10.89 6.56
C THR A 154 -5.40 11.69 7.55
N SER A 155 -6.72 11.51 7.51
CA SER A 155 -7.69 12.30 8.27
C SER A 155 -8.17 11.62 9.55
N TRP A 156 -7.59 10.48 9.93
CA TRP A 156 -7.97 9.77 11.15
C TRP A 156 -7.70 10.64 12.39
N LYS A 157 -8.64 10.62 13.33
CA LYS A 157 -8.59 11.33 14.61
C LYS A 157 -8.90 10.37 15.75
N TYR A 158 -8.48 10.72 16.97
CA TYR A 158 -8.62 9.87 18.16
C TYR A 158 -10.07 9.52 18.52
N ASP A 159 -11.04 10.31 18.04
CA ASP A 159 -12.48 10.12 18.20
C ASP A 159 -13.12 9.38 17.01
N SER A 160 -12.33 8.94 16.03
CA SER A 160 -12.81 8.17 14.88
C SER A 160 -13.05 6.70 15.22
N GLU A 161 -14.16 6.15 14.73
CA GLU A 161 -14.49 4.73 14.81
C GLU A 161 -13.80 3.89 13.72
N TYR A 162 -13.05 4.51 12.81
CA TYR A 162 -12.40 3.79 11.71
C TYR A 162 -11.24 2.93 12.21
N ARG A 163 -11.27 1.65 11.83
CA ARG A 163 -10.32 0.64 12.33
C ARG A 163 -8.92 0.80 11.76
N GLY A 164 -8.79 1.14 10.47
CA GLY A 164 -7.52 1.17 9.74
C GLY A 164 -6.60 2.36 10.03
N GLY A 165 -7.12 3.42 10.69
CA GLY A 165 -6.32 4.62 10.96
C GLY A 165 -5.96 5.39 9.69
N ASN A 166 -4.76 5.96 9.69
CA ASN A 166 -4.11 6.48 8.50
C ASN A 166 -3.45 5.32 7.76
N TRP A 167 -3.70 5.23 6.45
CA TRP A 167 -3.29 4.06 5.67
C TRP A 167 -2.81 4.41 4.27
N ILE A 168 -2.14 3.45 3.65
CA ILE A 168 -1.60 3.52 2.28
C ILE A 168 -1.96 2.22 1.56
N TRP A 169 -2.47 2.34 0.34
CA TRP A 169 -2.58 1.24 -0.63
C TRP A 169 -1.54 1.38 -1.72
N ILE A 170 -0.73 0.35 -1.93
CA ILE A 170 0.27 0.27 -3.00
C ILE A 170 -0.04 -0.93 -3.89
N TYR A 171 -0.12 -0.71 -5.19
CA TYR A 171 -0.24 -1.76 -6.18
C TYR A 171 1.14 -2.12 -6.74
N ASP A 172 1.46 -3.41 -6.66
CA ASP A 172 2.65 -3.99 -7.27
C ASP A 172 2.24 -4.71 -8.56
N PRO A 173 2.61 -4.19 -9.75
CA PRO A 173 2.22 -4.79 -11.02
C PRO A 173 2.90 -6.13 -11.33
N CYS A 174 4.03 -6.42 -10.68
CA CYS A 174 4.76 -7.67 -10.90
C CYS A 174 4.17 -8.81 -10.09
N LEU A 175 3.85 -8.55 -8.82
CA LEU A 175 3.06 -9.45 -8.00
C LEU A 175 1.59 -9.48 -8.40
N ASP A 176 1.11 -8.45 -9.11
CA ASP A 176 -0.31 -8.25 -9.44
C ASP A 176 -1.18 -8.34 -8.18
N GLY A 177 -0.80 -7.51 -7.21
CA GLY A 177 -1.40 -7.52 -5.89
C GLY A 177 -1.26 -6.18 -5.19
N LEU A 178 -2.01 -6.04 -4.10
CA LEU A 178 -2.14 -4.82 -3.33
C LEU A 178 -1.54 -5.01 -1.94
N PHE A 179 -0.69 -4.08 -1.53
CA PHE A 179 -0.23 -3.95 -0.15
C PHE A 179 -0.99 -2.84 0.56
N TYR A 180 -1.46 -3.15 1.76
CA TYR A 180 -2.11 -2.21 2.66
C TYR A 180 -1.25 -2.01 3.90
N TYR A 181 -0.91 -0.76 4.19
CA TYR A 181 -0.11 -0.33 5.33
C TYR A 181 -1.02 0.52 6.23
N ALA A 182 -1.35 0.03 7.42
CA ALA A 182 -2.26 0.71 8.34
C ALA A 182 -1.58 1.20 9.63
N HIS A 183 -2.33 2.00 10.38
CA HIS A 183 -1.95 2.55 11.68
C HIS A 183 -0.82 3.57 11.66
N ASN A 184 -0.59 4.23 10.52
CA ASN A 184 0.49 5.21 10.38
C ASN A 184 0.25 6.47 11.23
N ASN A 185 1.32 7.11 11.69
CA ASN A 185 1.26 8.44 12.30
C ASN A 185 1.20 9.51 11.20
N ILE A 186 2.21 9.51 10.33
CA ILE A 186 2.37 10.43 9.20
C ILE A 186 2.47 9.62 7.92
N VAL A 187 1.76 10.02 6.87
CA VAL A 187 1.89 9.46 5.51
C VAL A 187 2.71 10.43 4.66
N GLU A 188 3.76 9.95 4.02
CA GLU A 188 4.72 10.78 3.26
C GLU A 188 4.66 10.57 1.73
N VAL A 189 3.67 9.80 1.28
CA VAL A 189 3.45 9.52 -0.13
C VAL A 189 2.06 9.94 -0.57
N GLN A 190 1.87 10.10 -1.88
CA GLN A 190 0.61 10.54 -2.47
C GLN A 190 0.12 9.59 -3.58
N PRO A 191 -1.20 9.50 -3.83
CA PRO A 191 -1.73 8.72 -4.94
C PRO A 191 -1.08 9.11 -6.29
N GLY A 192 -0.75 8.10 -7.10
CA GLY A 192 -0.02 8.26 -8.36
C GLY A 192 1.50 8.31 -8.23
N GLN A 193 2.04 8.32 -7.01
CA GLN A 193 3.49 8.26 -6.78
C GLN A 193 4.02 6.83 -6.93
N TRP A 194 5.03 6.64 -7.78
CA TRP A 194 5.82 5.41 -7.79
C TRP A 194 6.79 5.39 -6.61
N VAL A 195 6.89 4.25 -5.94
CA VAL A 195 7.87 3.99 -4.89
C VAL A 195 8.68 2.74 -5.22
N ASN A 196 9.94 2.72 -4.81
CA ASN A 196 10.78 1.55 -4.86
C ASN A 196 10.74 0.81 -3.52
N ALA A 197 10.99 -0.50 -3.56
CA ALA A 197 11.15 -1.30 -2.35
C ALA A 197 12.20 -0.66 -1.43
N GLY A 198 11.80 -0.37 -0.19
CA GLY A 198 12.64 0.26 0.81
C GLY A 198 12.67 1.79 0.79
N ASP A 199 11.89 2.47 -0.05
CA ASP A 199 11.64 3.91 0.09
C ASP A 199 10.79 4.16 1.34
N LYS A 200 11.04 5.27 2.05
CA LYS A 200 10.18 5.70 3.17
C LYS A 200 8.81 6.10 2.62
N ILE A 201 7.76 5.55 3.21
CA ILE A 201 6.37 5.84 2.81
C ILE A 201 5.54 6.47 3.92
N SER A 202 5.93 6.26 5.18
CA SER A 202 5.25 6.79 6.34
C SER A 202 6.11 6.70 7.60
N GLU A 203 5.61 7.29 8.67
CA GLU A 203 6.03 7.01 10.04
C GLU A 203 4.99 6.11 10.71
N MET A 204 5.44 5.07 11.40
CA MET A 204 4.58 4.19 12.17
C MET A 204 3.86 4.99 13.26
N GLY A 205 2.62 4.60 13.54
CA GLY A 205 1.87 5.20 14.62
C GLY A 205 0.95 4.22 15.28
N ARG A 206 -0.14 4.80 15.80
CA ARG A 206 -1.17 4.09 16.55
C ARG A 206 -2.55 4.51 16.07
N SER A 207 -2.67 5.06 14.87
CA SER A 207 -3.96 5.52 14.34
C SER A 207 -4.88 4.32 14.08
N GLY A 208 -6.16 4.48 14.36
CA GLY A 208 -7.17 3.42 14.19
C GLY A 208 -7.81 3.01 15.50
N TYR A 209 -9.10 2.68 15.45
CA TYR A 209 -9.94 2.47 16.63
C TYR A 209 -9.35 1.49 17.66
N ASN A 210 -8.79 0.37 17.21
CA ASN A 210 -8.17 -0.62 18.10
C ASN A 210 -6.70 -0.29 18.39
N ALA A 211 -5.96 0.19 17.39
CA ALA A 211 -4.52 0.46 17.50
C ALA A 211 -4.20 1.58 18.49
N TYR A 212 -5.08 2.59 18.60
CA TYR A 212 -4.90 3.72 19.52
C TYR A 212 -5.11 3.33 20.99
N GLN A 213 -5.85 2.25 21.26
CA GLN A 213 -6.17 1.84 22.63
C GLN A 213 -4.90 1.42 23.39
N LYS A 214 -4.81 1.78 24.68
CA LYS A 214 -3.64 1.47 25.53
C LYS A 214 -3.21 0.00 25.54
N ARG A 215 -4.17 -0.93 25.35
CA ARG A 215 -3.90 -2.37 25.29
C ARG A 215 -3.18 -2.83 24.03
N SER A 216 -3.18 -2.01 22.97
CA SER A 216 -2.55 -2.32 21.69
C SER A 216 -1.14 -1.73 21.69
N PRO A 217 -0.09 -2.54 21.48
CA PRO A 217 1.25 -2.00 21.24
C PRO A 217 1.30 -1.26 19.90
N THR A 218 2.32 -0.43 19.71
CA THR A 218 2.59 0.26 18.44
C THR A 218 3.05 -0.76 17.40
N HIS A 219 2.45 -0.71 16.22
CA HIS A 219 2.71 -1.69 15.16
C HIS A 219 2.30 -1.16 13.79
N LEU A 220 2.93 -1.74 12.76
CA LEU A 220 2.44 -1.68 11.39
C LEU A 220 1.52 -2.87 11.13
N HIS A 221 0.34 -2.61 10.61
CA HIS A 221 -0.53 -3.65 10.05
C HIS A 221 -0.28 -3.76 8.55
N LEU A 222 0.33 -4.87 8.11
CA LEU A 222 0.65 -5.14 6.72
C LEU A 222 -0.24 -6.27 6.17
N MET A 223 -1.12 -5.92 5.24
CA MET A 223 -1.95 -6.88 4.51
C MET A 223 -1.52 -6.93 3.04
N TYR A 224 -1.57 -8.12 2.45
CA TYR A 224 -1.39 -8.32 1.01
C TYR A 224 -2.58 -9.04 0.43
N LEU A 225 -3.08 -8.51 -0.70
CA LEU A 225 -4.18 -9.08 -1.46
C LEU A 225 -3.69 -9.35 -2.88
N ALA A 226 -3.54 -10.63 -3.24
CA ALA A 226 -3.35 -11.03 -4.62
C ALA A 226 -4.64 -10.73 -5.41
N LEU A 227 -4.53 -10.35 -6.67
CA LEU A 227 -5.70 -10.06 -7.48
C LEU A 227 -6.01 -11.24 -8.42
N ASP A 228 -7.27 -11.67 -8.44
CA ASP A 228 -7.72 -12.70 -9.38
C ASP A 228 -7.87 -12.17 -10.82
N ALA A 229 -8.37 -12.98 -11.74
CA ALA A 229 -8.55 -12.58 -13.15
C ALA A 229 -9.49 -11.37 -13.32
N ASP A 230 -10.50 -11.23 -12.46
CA ASP A 230 -11.47 -10.14 -12.48
C ASP A 230 -10.97 -8.89 -11.74
N GLY A 231 -9.80 -8.96 -11.11
CA GLY A 231 -9.23 -7.88 -10.32
C GLY A 231 -9.82 -7.80 -8.92
N LEU A 232 -10.41 -8.89 -8.44
CA LEU A 232 -10.91 -8.99 -7.07
C LEU A 232 -9.79 -9.49 -6.14
N PRO A 233 -9.76 -8.99 -4.89
CA PRO A 233 -8.70 -9.28 -3.95
C PRO A 233 -8.89 -10.61 -3.23
N ILE A 234 -7.80 -11.38 -3.14
CA ILE A 234 -7.69 -12.63 -2.38
C ILE A 234 -6.56 -12.45 -1.37
N PRO A 235 -6.83 -12.61 -0.05
CA PRO A 235 -5.80 -12.43 0.96
C PRO A 235 -4.77 -13.56 0.90
N GLU A 236 -3.49 -13.20 0.98
CA GLU A 236 -2.39 -14.16 1.05
C GLU A 236 -1.45 -13.84 2.21
N ASN A 237 -0.77 -14.87 2.71
CA ASN A 237 0.07 -14.74 3.90
C ASN A 237 1.50 -14.32 3.53
N THR A 238 1.89 -13.10 3.92
CA THR A 238 3.22 -12.53 3.66
C THR A 238 4.33 -13.03 4.59
N TYR A 239 4.03 -13.93 5.53
CA TYR A 239 4.98 -14.34 6.58
C TYR A 239 6.35 -14.78 6.06
N GLU A 240 6.39 -15.65 5.04
CA GLU A 240 7.67 -16.14 4.51
C GLU A 240 8.43 -15.06 3.73
N TRP A 241 7.74 -14.16 3.05
CA TRP A 241 8.38 -13.00 2.39
C TRP A 241 9.01 -12.07 3.41
N LEU A 242 8.28 -11.74 4.49
CA LEU A 242 8.78 -10.89 5.58
C LEU A 242 9.99 -11.51 6.29
N LYS A 243 10.01 -12.83 6.44
CA LYS A 243 11.12 -13.55 7.07
C LYS A 243 12.40 -13.50 6.23
N GLN A 244 12.26 -13.41 4.91
CA GLN A 244 13.37 -13.46 3.95
C GLN A 244 13.76 -12.09 3.37
N SER A 245 12.95 -11.05 3.62
CA SER A 245 13.18 -9.71 3.09
C SER A 245 14.49 -9.09 3.57
N VAL A 246 15.05 -8.21 2.74
CA VAL A 246 16.25 -7.42 3.05
C VAL A 246 15.91 -6.38 4.12
N VAL A 247 16.69 -6.31 5.19
CA VAL A 247 16.51 -5.28 6.24
C VAL A 247 17.38 -4.07 5.91
N LYS A 248 16.80 -2.87 5.99
CA LYS A 248 17.55 -1.61 5.93
C LYS A 248 17.79 -1.05 7.33
N ASP A 249 19.03 -0.67 7.60
CA ASP A 249 19.43 -0.10 8.89
C ASP A 249 19.29 1.44 8.90
N ALA A 250 19.38 2.05 10.09
CA ALA A 250 19.29 3.50 10.27
C ALA A 250 20.45 4.29 9.63
N TRP A 251 21.55 3.60 9.30
CA TRP A 251 22.82 4.22 8.87
C TRP A 251 23.14 4.02 7.38
N GLU A 252 22.23 3.42 6.62
CA GLU A 252 22.25 3.33 5.15
C GLU A 252 21.27 4.35 4.54
#